data_AF-A0A0E3QWQ7-F1
#
_entry.id   AF-A0A0E3QWQ7-F1
#
_cell.length_a   1.000
_cell.length_b   1.000
_cell.length_c   1.000
_cell.angle_alpha   90.00
_cell.angle_beta   90.00
_cell.angle_gamma   90.00
#
_symmetry.space_group_name_H-M   'P 1'
#
loop_
_entity.id
_entity.type
_entity.pdbx_description
1 polymer ?
#
loop_
_entity_poly.entity_id
_entity_poly.type
_entity_poly.pdbx_seq_one_letter_code
_entity_poly.pdbx_strand_id
1 'polypeptide(L)'
;MQGVRTKKVSPKEKNSLPVHRVQDKLFPVSSPVPPVAIYFSPFTYPVSNPALNCSFFSPGPLYLDLNIYRETVIKALIKEQNEDLYRLIERVKFDGKYYRVKCVRFGEWKHCWDLAVRVQFCGMMPGLTFEPRKIIYREDKKIIYRSLVLVNPYELWERKLVEKLWNLRDRIEYLIAKILFHECIHILIFLGKTLPSDFKQTNIFFEFKELLKFANSKKLCPESCGVQYHLRNLVDLCPNFSEHSEEKPELVTELYEFLIHEKYSIKKTDLAFGLPCSNRKISQNYVKLAALKMGPCMEFDKKIWKKEINRLQKDLEKLYDRIDDI
;
A
#
# COMPACT_ATOMS: atom_id res chain seq x y z
N MET A 1 -22.62 51.71 -55.27
CA MET A 1 -21.21 52.07 -55.57
C MET A 1 -20.53 52.36 -54.25
N GLN A 2 -19.67 51.44 -53.76
CA GLN A 2 -18.20 51.60 -53.68
C GLN A 2 -17.79 52.98 -53.09
N GLY A 3 -17.01 53.12 -52.02
CA GLY A 3 -16.13 52.21 -51.29
C GLY A 3 -15.04 53.07 -50.61
N VAL A 4 -14.18 52.40 -49.84
CA VAL A 4 -12.84 52.84 -49.39
C VAL A 4 -12.76 53.74 -48.15
N ARG A 5 -12.23 53.16 -47.05
CA ARG A 5 -11.39 53.88 -46.09
C ARG A 5 -10.15 53.04 -45.75
N THR A 6 -8.98 53.64 -45.89
CA THR A 6 -7.70 53.07 -45.45
C THR A 6 -6.81 54.16 -44.86
N LYS A 7 -6.01 53.73 -43.85
CA LYS A 7 -4.70 54.29 -43.39
C LYS A 7 -4.78 55.59 -42.57
N LYS A 8 -3.91 55.88 -41.59
CA LYS A 8 -2.72 55.20 -41.02
C LYS A 8 -2.32 55.92 -39.70
N VAL A 9 -1.74 55.13 -38.79
CA VAL A 9 -0.82 55.35 -37.66
C VAL A 9 0.18 56.52 -37.79
N SER A 10 0.54 57.20 -36.67
CA SER A 10 1.94 57.44 -36.16
C SER A 10 1.99 58.25 -34.80
N PRO A 11 3.13 58.31 -34.05
CA PRO A 11 3.22 58.28 -32.56
C PRO A 11 4.07 59.42 -31.88
N LYS A 12 4.25 59.39 -30.53
CA LYS A 12 5.45 59.79 -29.70
C LYS A 12 5.10 59.87 -28.18
N GLU A 13 5.77 59.17 -27.25
CA GLU A 13 7.03 59.47 -26.49
C GLU A 13 7.02 60.81 -25.71
N LYS A 14 7.55 61.03 -24.50
CA LYS A 14 8.34 60.30 -23.46
C LYS A 14 8.43 61.25 -22.23
N ASN A 15 8.85 60.76 -21.06
CA ASN A 15 9.62 61.42 -19.97
C ASN A 15 9.28 60.70 -18.63
N SER A 16 10.16 60.41 -17.68
CA SER A 16 11.60 60.61 -17.46
C SER A 16 11.93 59.92 -16.11
N LEU A 17 13.03 59.17 -16.02
CA LEU A 17 13.69 58.82 -14.75
C LEU A 17 14.80 59.85 -14.47
N PRO A 18 15.20 60.07 -13.20
CA PRO A 18 16.42 59.41 -12.74
C PRO A 18 16.39 58.89 -11.30
N VAL A 19 17.34 57.97 -11.09
CA VAL A 19 17.61 57.11 -9.94
C VAL A 19 18.47 57.84 -8.90
N HIS A 20 18.15 57.73 -7.61
CA HIS A 20 19.11 57.88 -6.53
C HIS A 20 18.98 56.74 -5.50
N ARG A 21 20.13 56.11 -5.24
CA ARG A 21 20.47 55.03 -4.30
C ARG A 21 20.70 55.68 -2.91
N VAL A 22 20.25 55.17 -1.76
CA VAL A 22 20.89 54.19 -0.83
C VAL A 22 20.00 54.19 0.45
N GLN A 23 19.29 53.09 0.76
CA GLN A 23 19.54 52.12 1.85
C GLN A 23 19.05 52.53 3.25
N ASP A 24 17.92 51.94 3.68
CA ASP A 24 17.76 51.49 5.05
C ASP A 24 16.99 50.17 5.08
N LYS A 25 17.62 49.17 5.72
CA LYS A 25 17.15 47.80 5.84
C LYS A 25 16.14 47.72 6.99
N LEU A 26 14.88 47.44 6.66
CA LEU A 26 13.90 46.92 7.62
C LEU A 26 13.46 45.54 7.14
N PHE A 27 13.71 44.55 8.00
CA PHE A 27 13.45 43.14 7.79
C PHE A 27 11.95 42.85 7.61
N PRO A 28 11.52 42.08 6.60
CA PRO A 28 10.25 41.37 6.64
C PRO A 28 10.45 40.00 7.28
N VAL A 29 9.65 39.76 8.31
CA VAL A 29 9.46 38.52 9.07
C VAL A 29 9.46 37.29 8.17
N SER A 30 10.39 36.37 8.45
CA SER A 30 10.46 35.04 7.85
C SER A 30 9.18 34.26 8.16
N SER A 31 8.44 33.88 7.12
CA SER A 31 7.37 32.89 7.22
C SER A 31 7.90 31.58 7.82
N PRO A 32 7.15 30.91 8.71
CA PRO A 32 7.61 29.66 9.29
C PRO A 32 7.74 28.60 8.19
N VAL A 33 8.95 28.05 8.10
CA VAL A 33 9.28 26.87 7.31
C VAL A 33 8.31 25.75 7.72
N PRO A 34 7.59 25.10 6.79
CA PRO A 34 6.78 23.93 7.15
C PRO A 34 7.71 22.87 7.74
N PRO A 35 7.33 22.19 8.84
CA PRO A 35 8.21 21.23 9.46
C PRO A 35 8.55 20.15 8.44
N VAL A 36 9.85 19.99 8.21
CA VAL A 36 10.43 18.89 7.44
C VAL A 36 9.81 17.60 7.98
N ALA A 37 8.98 16.96 7.18
CA ALA A 37 8.38 15.68 7.50
C ALA A 37 9.51 14.67 7.61
N ILE A 38 9.96 14.40 8.84
CA ILE A 38 10.82 13.27 9.17
C ILE A 38 9.94 12.03 8.99
N TYR A 39 9.92 11.51 7.76
CA TYR A 39 9.29 10.24 7.44
C TYR A 39 10.15 9.13 8.05
N PHE A 40 9.69 8.55 9.15
CA PHE A 40 10.28 7.35 9.72
C PHE A 40 10.15 6.21 8.68
N SER A 41 11.30 5.71 8.24
CA SER A 41 11.39 4.46 7.48
C SER A 41 10.77 3.32 8.29
N PRO A 42 9.81 2.55 7.75
CA PRO A 42 9.16 1.49 8.53
C PRO A 42 10.04 0.25 8.75
N PHE A 43 11.28 0.23 8.25
CA PHE A 43 12.09 -0.99 8.16
C PHE A 43 13.37 -1.01 9.01
N THR A 44 13.62 0.01 9.83
CA THR A 44 14.73 -0.02 10.79
C THR A 44 14.20 0.03 12.22
N TYR A 45 13.63 -1.09 12.69
CA TYR A 45 13.44 -1.29 14.13
C TYR A 45 14.22 -2.55 14.57
N PRO A 46 15.31 -2.39 15.34
CA PRO A 46 15.88 -3.49 16.07
C PRO A 46 14.94 -3.88 17.22
N VAL A 47 14.83 -5.19 17.41
CA VAL A 47 14.03 -5.88 18.40
C VAL A 47 14.60 -5.65 19.80
N SER A 48 13.90 -4.93 20.68
CA SER A 48 13.71 -5.22 22.11
C SER A 48 12.94 -4.08 22.79
N ASN A 49 12.11 -4.40 23.79
CA ASN A 49 11.32 -3.51 24.67
C ASN A 49 9.93 -3.03 24.18
N PRO A 50 8.99 -2.81 25.13
CA PRO A 50 7.56 -2.84 24.86
C PRO A 50 7.17 -1.64 23.99
N ALA A 51 6.09 -1.84 23.23
CA ALA A 51 5.49 -0.86 22.33
C ALA A 51 5.66 0.57 22.88
N LEU A 52 6.30 1.42 22.07
CA LEU A 52 6.52 2.82 22.40
C LEU A 52 5.18 3.41 22.89
N ASN A 53 5.15 3.92 24.12
CA ASN A 53 4.09 4.81 24.54
C ASN A 53 4.18 6.03 23.63
N CYS A 54 3.36 6.07 22.59
CA CYS A 54 3.20 7.21 21.70
C CYS A 54 2.52 8.35 22.48
N SER A 55 3.25 8.99 23.39
CA SER A 55 2.82 10.16 24.16
C SER A 55 3.25 11.49 23.52
N PHE A 56 3.64 11.50 22.25
CA PHE A 56 4.18 12.69 21.57
C PHE A 56 3.32 13.27 20.46
N PHE A 57 2.03 12.92 20.38
CA PHE A 57 1.08 13.66 19.53
C PHE A 57 0.22 14.58 20.40
N SER A 58 0.56 15.86 20.41
CA SER A 58 -0.31 16.92 20.93
C SER A 58 -1.67 16.88 20.22
N PRO A 59 -2.78 17.15 20.92
CA PRO A 59 -4.13 16.81 20.44
C PRO A 59 -4.67 17.83 19.43
N GLY A 60 -4.97 17.35 18.22
CA GLY A 60 -5.92 17.96 17.27
C GLY A 60 -5.64 17.62 15.79
N PRO A 61 -6.66 17.55 14.88
CA PRO A 61 -8.10 17.39 15.05
C PRO A 61 -8.59 15.97 14.70
N LEU A 62 -9.71 15.54 15.31
CA LEU A 62 -10.45 14.28 15.09
C LEU A 62 -9.77 13.00 15.60
N TYR A 63 -9.63 12.88 16.91
CA TYR A 63 -9.53 11.57 17.57
C TYR A 63 -10.90 10.88 17.42
N LEU A 64 -11.08 10.14 16.33
CA LEU A 64 -12.26 9.29 16.14
C LEU A 64 -12.28 8.25 17.26
N ASP A 65 -13.34 8.28 18.07
CA ASP A 65 -13.53 7.31 19.15
C ASP A 65 -13.50 5.89 18.56
N LEU A 66 -12.60 5.04 19.05
CA LEU A 66 -12.49 3.63 18.64
C LEU A 66 -13.78 2.85 18.96
N ASN A 67 -14.66 3.38 19.83
CA ASN A 67 -15.99 2.81 20.09
C ASN A 67 -17.02 3.11 19.01
N ILE A 68 -16.68 3.88 17.96
CA ILE A 68 -17.64 4.26 16.93
C ILE A 68 -18.10 3.05 16.10
N TYR A 69 -17.25 2.05 15.88
CA TYR A 69 -17.57 0.90 15.03
C TYR A 69 -18.07 -0.31 15.81
N ARG A 70 -18.86 -1.16 15.14
CA ARG A 70 -19.31 -2.46 15.65
C ARG A 70 -18.55 -3.58 14.97
N GLU A 71 -17.74 -4.30 15.74
CA GLU A 71 -16.99 -5.48 15.26
C GLU A 71 -17.93 -6.50 14.59
N THR A 72 -19.12 -6.72 15.14
CA THR A 72 -20.11 -7.66 14.59
C THR A 72 -20.59 -7.29 13.20
N VAL A 73 -20.79 -5.99 12.93
CA VAL A 73 -21.21 -5.50 11.61
C VAL A 73 -20.08 -5.66 10.61
N ILE A 74 -18.85 -5.29 10.97
CA ILE A 74 -17.68 -5.46 10.10
C ILE A 74 -17.48 -6.93 9.71
N LYS A 75 -17.57 -7.84 10.70
CA LYS A 75 -17.47 -9.28 10.44
C LYS A 75 -18.61 -9.80 9.56
N ALA A 76 -19.83 -9.29 9.74
CA ALA A 76 -20.97 -9.64 8.90
C ALA A 76 -20.77 -9.18 7.45
N LEU A 77 -20.27 -7.96 7.24
CA LEU A 77 -19.91 -7.45 5.90
C LEU A 77 -18.90 -8.37 5.22
N ILE A 78 -17.86 -8.81 5.93
CA ILE A 78 -16.86 -9.74 5.36
C ILE A 78 -17.49 -11.11 5.07
N LYS A 79 -18.34 -11.62 5.97
CA LYS A 79 -19.02 -12.91 5.82
C LYS A 79 -19.92 -12.97 4.60
N GLU A 80 -20.65 -11.89 4.34
CA GLU A 80 -21.52 -11.77 3.17
C GLU A 80 -20.72 -11.91 1.86
N GLN A 81 -19.47 -11.44 1.85
CA GLN A 81 -18.62 -11.49 0.67
C GLN A 81 -17.83 -12.80 0.55
N ASN A 82 -17.33 -13.35 1.66
CA ASN A 82 -16.51 -14.56 1.64
C ASN A 82 -16.45 -15.27 3.02
N GLU A 83 -16.99 -16.48 3.07
CA GLU A 83 -17.03 -17.31 4.28
C GLU A 83 -15.63 -17.75 4.75
N ASP A 84 -14.69 -18.02 3.84
CA ASP A 84 -13.33 -18.44 4.22
C ASP A 84 -12.54 -17.30 4.88
N LEU A 85 -12.68 -16.07 4.37
CA LEU A 85 -12.10 -14.87 4.99
C LEU A 85 -12.76 -14.57 6.34
N TYR A 86 -14.08 -14.72 6.44
CA TYR A 86 -14.78 -14.56 7.72
C TYR A 86 -14.28 -15.55 8.78
N ARG A 87 -14.11 -16.83 8.42
CA ARG A 87 -13.58 -17.86 9.35
C ARG A 87 -12.20 -17.52 9.90
N LEU A 88 -11.37 -16.80 9.14
CA LEU A 88 -10.06 -16.34 9.61
C LEU A 88 -10.18 -15.36 10.78
N ILE A 89 -11.20 -14.50 10.76
CA ILE A 89 -11.37 -13.40 11.73
C ILE A 89 -12.49 -13.63 12.75
N GLU A 90 -13.31 -14.68 12.59
CA GLU A 90 -14.49 -14.96 13.41
C GLU A 90 -14.20 -14.84 14.92
N ARG A 91 -13.12 -15.49 15.36
CA ARG A 91 -12.69 -15.55 16.76
C ARG A 91 -11.71 -14.45 17.16
N VAL A 92 -11.30 -13.60 16.23
CA VAL A 92 -10.31 -12.54 16.46
C VAL A 92 -11.03 -11.27 16.90
N LYS A 93 -10.65 -10.72 18.05
CA LYS A 93 -11.15 -9.41 18.49
C LYS A 93 -10.31 -8.30 17.88
N PHE A 94 -10.94 -7.17 17.59
CA PHE A 94 -10.25 -6.00 17.02
C PHE A 94 -9.62 -5.13 18.13
N ASP A 95 -8.98 -5.78 19.11
CA ASP A 95 -8.36 -5.15 20.28
C ASP A 95 -6.81 -5.16 20.20
N GLY A 96 -6.25 -5.63 19.09
CA GLY A 96 -4.82 -5.75 18.86
C GLY A 96 -4.13 -6.93 19.58
N LYS A 97 -4.88 -7.80 20.29
CA LYS A 97 -4.31 -9.01 20.88
C LYS A 97 -4.24 -10.14 19.86
N TYR A 98 -3.30 -11.06 20.09
CA TYR A 98 -3.13 -12.24 19.25
C TYR A 98 -4.13 -13.33 19.64
N TYR A 99 -4.92 -13.77 18.66
CA TYR A 99 -5.85 -14.88 18.79
C TYR A 99 -5.41 -16.03 17.89
N ARG A 100 -5.52 -17.25 18.42
CA ARG A 100 -5.22 -18.45 17.65
C ARG A 100 -6.35 -18.77 16.69
N VAL A 101 -6.09 -18.61 15.40
CA VAL A 101 -7.11 -18.82 14.36
C VAL A 101 -7.07 -20.24 13.82
N LYS A 102 -5.89 -20.87 13.78
CA LYS A 102 -5.74 -22.23 13.27
C LYS A 102 -4.54 -22.92 13.89
N CYS A 103 -4.66 -24.22 14.15
CA CYS A 103 -3.54 -25.09 14.44
C CYS A 103 -3.73 -26.43 13.75
N VAL A 104 -2.66 -26.96 13.20
CA VAL A 104 -2.62 -28.27 12.55
C VAL A 104 -1.39 -29.01 13.03
N ARG A 105 -1.49 -30.34 13.14
CA ARG A 105 -0.34 -31.20 13.40
C ARG A 105 0.13 -31.79 12.08
N PHE A 106 1.43 -31.68 11.81
CA PHE A 106 2.06 -32.26 10.64
C PHE A 106 3.30 -33.03 11.10
N GLY A 107 3.24 -34.35 10.98
CA GLY A 107 4.18 -35.26 11.64
C GLY A 107 4.24 -34.99 13.14
N GLU A 108 5.44 -34.72 13.65
CA GLU A 108 5.67 -34.42 15.06
C GLU A 108 5.41 -32.96 15.43
N TRP A 109 5.30 -32.08 14.43
CA TRP A 109 5.22 -30.63 14.66
C TRP A 109 3.78 -30.12 14.68
N LYS A 110 3.50 -29.20 15.62
CA LYS A 110 2.25 -28.43 15.65
C LYS A 110 2.47 -27.06 15.03
N HIS A 111 1.86 -26.82 13.88
CA HIS A 111 1.87 -25.54 13.18
C HIS A 111 0.64 -24.74 13.58
N CYS A 112 0.84 -23.59 14.21
CA CYS A 112 -0.20 -22.72 14.71
C CYS A 112 -0.09 -21.33 14.09
N TRP A 113 -1.24 -20.71 13.84
CA TRP A 113 -1.33 -19.34 13.38
C TRP A 113 -2.04 -18.50 14.41
N ASP A 114 -1.42 -17.38 14.77
CA ASP A 114 -2.00 -16.36 15.62
C ASP A 114 -2.16 -15.07 14.82
N LEU A 115 -3.35 -14.49 14.89
CA LEU A 115 -3.73 -13.25 14.20
C LEU A 115 -4.13 -12.19 15.23
N ALA A 116 -3.61 -10.99 15.06
CA ALA A 116 -4.06 -9.79 15.75
C ALA A 116 -4.62 -8.80 14.73
N VAL A 117 -5.72 -8.13 15.08
CA VAL A 117 -6.29 -7.04 14.28
C VAL A 117 -6.38 -5.81 15.15
N ARG A 118 -5.83 -4.69 14.69
CA ARG A 118 -5.87 -3.41 15.40
C ARG A 118 -6.31 -2.30 14.46
N VAL A 119 -7.40 -1.62 14.81
CA VAL A 119 -7.85 -0.43 14.10
C VAL A 119 -7.12 0.78 14.66
N GLN A 120 -6.51 1.59 13.79
CA GLN A 120 -5.83 2.84 14.16
C GLN A 120 -6.15 3.92 13.13
N PHE A 121 -6.64 5.06 13.60
CA PHE A 121 -6.84 6.25 12.77
C PHE A 121 -5.56 7.10 12.78
N CYS A 122 -4.52 6.66 12.08
CA CYS A 122 -3.24 7.38 12.05
C CYS A 122 -2.58 7.33 10.66
N GLY A 123 -2.28 8.51 10.11
CA GLY A 123 -1.55 8.65 8.84
C GLY A 123 -2.42 8.47 7.58
N MET A 124 -1.76 8.40 6.41
CA MET A 124 -2.39 8.40 5.08
C MET A 124 -2.37 7.02 4.37
N MET A 125 -2.16 5.91 5.07
CA MET A 125 -2.09 4.56 4.47
C MET A 125 -3.33 3.69 4.84
N PRO A 126 -3.88 2.86 3.94
CA PRO A 126 -5.10 2.05 4.16
C PRO A 126 -5.02 1.05 5.30
N GLY A 127 -3.90 0.36 5.38
CA GLY A 127 -3.73 -0.79 6.24
C GLY A 127 -2.38 -1.39 5.97
N LEU A 128 -1.89 -2.18 6.92
CA LEU A 128 -0.62 -2.87 6.81
C LEU A 128 -0.77 -4.24 7.45
N THR A 129 -0.67 -5.28 6.65
CA THR A 129 -0.37 -6.62 7.17
C THR A 129 1.13 -6.76 7.33
N PHE A 130 1.56 -7.03 8.56
CA PHE A 130 2.92 -7.47 8.80
C PHE A 130 3.05 -8.94 8.44
N GLU A 131 4.10 -9.25 7.68
CA GLU A 131 4.49 -10.63 7.43
C GLU A 131 4.59 -11.41 8.76
N PRO A 132 4.13 -12.66 8.77
CA PRO A 132 4.02 -13.40 10.01
C PRO A 132 5.39 -13.68 10.60
N ARG A 133 5.60 -13.25 11.84
CA ARG A 133 6.78 -13.63 12.60
C ARG A 133 6.70 -15.12 12.93
N LYS A 134 7.63 -15.91 12.39
CA LYS A 134 7.80 -17.33 12.72
C LYS A 134 8.51 -17.48 14.07
N ILE A 135 7.91 -18.21 14.98
CA ILE A 135 8.41 -18.51 16.31
C ILE A 135 8.45 -20.03 16.48
N ILE A 136 9.61 -20.58 16.81
CA ILE A 136 9.83 -22.03 16.89
C ILE A 136 10.07 -22.41 18.36
N TYR A 137 9.20 -23.25 18.90
CA TYR A 137 9.33 -23.89 20.22
C TYR A 137 9.74 -25.34 19.99
N ARG A 138 11.04 -25.64 20.12
CA ARG A 138 11.58 -26.96 19.80
C ARG A 138 11.15 -28.03 20.81
N GLU A 139 11.11 -27.66 22.09
CA GLU A 139 10.70 -28.55 23.19
C GLU A 139 9.27 -29.06 23.00
N ASP A 140 8.35 -28.17 22.64
CA ASP A 140 6.94 -28.50 22.37
C ASP A 140 6.68 -28.99 20.93
N LYS A 141 7.73 -29.14 20.11
CA LYS A 141 7.66 -29.36 18.65
C LYS A 141 6.57 -28.47 18.02
N LYS A 142 6.61 -27.16 18.26
CA LYS A 142 5.57 -26.22 17.85
C LYS A 142 6.13 -25.04 17.10
N ILE A 143 5.50 -24.69 15.98
CA ILE A 143 5.80 -23.48 15.21
C ILE A 143 4.58 -22.57 15.26
N ILE A 144 4.78 -21.32 15.66
CA ILE A 144 3.75 -20.28 15.68
C ILE A 144 4.12 -19.23 14.64
N TYR A 145 3.18 -18.95 13.75
CA TYR A 145 3.26 -17.85 12.79
C TYR A 145 2.34 -16.74 13.29
N ARG A 146 2.89 -15.54 13.53
CA ARG A 146 2.15 -14.41 14.11
C ARG A 146 1.99 -13.28 13.12
N SER A 147 0.76 -13.03 12.68
CA SER A 147 0.43 -11.85 11.85
C SER A 147 -0.32 -10.78 12.62
N LEU A 148 0.00 -9.53 12.33
CA LEU A 148 -0.72 -8.35 12.79
C LEU A 148 -1.26 -7.62 11.58
N VAL A 149 -2.57 -7.33 11.59
CA VAL A 149 -3.23 -6.45 10.63
C VAL A 149 -3.50 -5.12 11.31
N LEU A 150 -2.90 -4.06 10.80
CA LEU A 150 -3.27 -2.70 11.13
C LEU A 150 -4.27 -2.20 10.11
N VAL A 151 -5.42 -1.69 10.59
CA VAL A 151 -6.48 -1.15 9.73
C VAL A 151 -6.59 0.35 9.97
N ASN A 152 -6.40 1.15 8.93
CA ASN A 152 -6.55 2.60 8.98
C ASN A 152 -7.52 3.09 7.90
N PRO A 153 -8.78 3.41 8.25
CA PRO A 153 -9.79 3.83 7.29
C PRO A 153 -9.56 5.27 6.78
N TYR A 154 -8.39 5.55 6.18
CA TYR A 154 -7.97 6.88 5.72
C TYR A 154 -8.80 7.41 4.54
N GLU A 155 -9.46 6.53 3.76
CA GLU A 155 -10.33 6.92 2.62
C GLU A 155 -11.71 7.42 3.08
N LEU A 156 -11.89 7.69 4.38
CA LEU A 156 -13.16 8.07 5.00
C LEU A 156 -13.89 9.23 4.30
N TRP A 157 -13.11 10.11 3.68
CA TRP A 157 -13.56 11.33 3.02
C TRP A 157 -13.47 11.26 1.49
N GLU A 158 -13.19 10.09 0.90
CA GLU A 158 -13.20 9.95 -0.56
C GLU A 158 -14.62 10.21 -1.10
N ARG A 159 -14.74 11.14 -2.04
CA ARG A 159 -16.03 11.64 -2.55
C ARG A 159 -17.00 10.53 -2.94
N LYS A 160 -16.53 9.53 -3.70
CA LYS A 160 -17.35 8.38 -4.13
C LYS A 160 -17.92 7.60 -2.93
N LEU A 161 -17.13 7.46 -1.87
CA LEU A 161 -17.57 6.77 -0.65
C LEU A 161 -18.58 7.61 0.12
N VAL A 162 -18.34 8.92 0.27
CA VAL A 162 -19.27 9.85 0.94
C VAL A 162 -20.62 9.91 0.22
N GLU A 163 -20.61 9.91 -1.11
CA GLU A 163 -21.82 9.87 -1.94
C GLU A 163 -22.59 8.54 -1.78
N LYS A 164 -21.89 7.41 -1.63
CA LYS A 164 -22.50 6.08 -1.45
C LYS A 164 -23.00 5.84 -0.01
N LEU A 165 -22.27 6.34 0.98
CA LEU A 165 -22.52 6.12 2.40
C LEU A 165 -22.40 7.46 3.15
N TRP A 166 -23.51 8.15 3.35
CA TRP A 166 -23.47 9.46 4.02
C TRP A 166 -23.15 9.34 5.52
N ASN A 167 -23.67 8.29 6.17
CA ASN A 167 -23.47 8.04 7.60
C ASN A 167 -22.00 7.74 7.92
N LEU A 168 -21.45 8.45 8.92
CA LEU A 168 -20.04 8.33 9.30
C LEU A 168 -19.69 6.95 9.86
N ARG A 169 -20.55 6.39 10.71
CA ARG A 169 -20.33 5.08 11.33
C ARG A 169 -20.31 3.98 10.29
N ASP A 170 -21.30 3.99 9.38
CA ASP A 170 -21.42 2.98 8.33
C ASP A 170 -20.22 3.06 7.37
N ARG A 171 -19.73 4.27 7.05
CA ARG A 171 -18.49 4.44 6.28
C ARG A 171 -17.28 3.84 6.95
N ILE A 172 -17.12 4.07 8.25
CA ILE A 172 -15.99 3.52 9.02
C ILE A 172 -16.07 2.00 9.03
N GLU A 173 -17.22 1.43 9.36
CA GLU A 173 -17.44 -0.02 9.39
C GLU A 173 -17.19 -0.65 8.00
N TYR A 174 -17.68 -0.01 6.95
CA TYR A 174 -17.43 -0.41 5.56
C TYR A 174 -15.95 -0.37 5.19
N LEU A 175 -15.23 0.70 5.53
CA LEU A 175 -13.80 0.81 5.23
C LEU A 175 -12.96 -0.19 6.02
N ILE A 176 -13.26 -0.38 7.30
CA ILE A 176 -12.58 -1.40 8.11
C ILE A 176 -12.81 -2.78 7.50
N ALA A 177 -14.04 -3.10 7.09
CA ALA A 177 -14.36 -4.36 6.42
C ALA A 177 -13.60 -4.52 5.11
N LYS A 178 -13.60 -3.51 4.24
CA LYS A 178 -12.91 -3.52 2.94
C LYS A 178 -11.41 -3.73 3.11
N ILE A 179 -10.77 -2.98 3.99
CA ILE A 179 -9.32 -3.09 4.25
C ILE A 179 -9.02 -4.46 4.87
N LEU A 180 -9.74 -4.87 5.91
CA LEU A 180 -9.49 -6.16 6.55
C LEU A 180 -9.71 -7.34 5.59
N PHE A 181 -10.67 -7.23 4.66
CA PHE A 181 -10.89 -8.22 3.61
C PHE A 181 -9.66 -8.34 2.70
N HIS A 182 -9.14 -7.22 2.20
CA HIS A 182 -7.90 -7.17 1.40
C HIS A 182 -6.72 -7.81 2.14
N GLU A 183 -6.51 -7.41 3.38
CA GLU A 183 -5.41 -7.93 4.22
C GLU A 183 -5.56 -9.42 4.55
N CYS A 184 -6.79 -9.91 4.72
CA CYS A 184 -7.05 -11.34 4.93
C CYS A 184 -6.77 -12.18 3.66
N ILE A 185 -6.91 -11.61 2.46
CA ILE A 185 -6.49 -12.29 1.22
C ILE A 185 -4.98 -12.55 1.27
N HIS A 186 -4.18 -11.54 1.64
CA HIS A 186 -2.74 -11.70 1.79
C HIS A 186 -2.39 -12.79 2.81
N ILE A 187 -3.08 -12.83 3.95
CA ILE A 187 -2.88 -13.86 4.97
C ILE A 187 -3.20 -15.24 4.42
N LEU A 188 -4.33 -15.43 3.71
CA LEU A 188 -4.68 -16.72 3.14
C LEU A 188 -3.69 -17.20 2.09
N ILE A 189 -3.17 -16.29 1.25
CA ILE A 189 -2.14 -16.62 0.27
C ILE A 189 -0.85 -17.04 0.98
N PHE A 190 -0.43 -16.29 2.00
CA PHE A 190 0.76 -16.63 2.78
C PHE A 190 0.62 -17.99 3.47
N LEU A 191 -0.54 -18.24 4.08
CA LEU A 191 -0.86 -19.52 4.73
C LEU A 191 -0.75 -20.68 3.74
N GLY A 192 -1.26 -20.50 2.52
CA GLY A 192 -1.16 -21.49 1.45
C GLY A 192 0.27 -21.76 0.98
N LYS A 193 1.14 -20.73 0.97
CA LYS A 193 2.57 -20.89 0.66
C LYS A 193 3.35 -21.58 1.78
N THR A 194 2.98 -21.34 3.04
CA THR A 194 3.84 -21.65 4.20
C THR A 194 3.45 -22.91 4.96
N LEU A 195 2.17 -23.25 4.98
CA LEU A 195 1.70 -24.42 5.70
C LEU A 195 1.81 -25.69 4.86
N PRO A 196 1.96 -26.86 5.50
CA PRO A 196 2.03 -28.14 4.80
C PRO A 196 0.85 -28.36 3.85
N SER A 197 1.05 -29.10 2.75
CA SER A 197 0.04 -29.34 1.71
C SER A 197 -1.27 -29.94 2.21
N ASP A 198 -1.23 -30.67 3.33
CA ASP A 198 -2.41 -31.24 3.99
C ASP A 198 -3.30 -30.17 4.63
N PHE A 199 -2.80 -28.93 4.72
CA PHE A 199 -3.63 -27.78 4.99
C PHE A 199 -4.54 -27.55 3.79
N LYS A 200 -5.86 -27.76 3.99
CA LYS A 200 -6.88 -27.41 2.99
C LYS A 200 -6.63 -26.00 2.46
N GLN A 201 -6.02 -25.93 1.28
CA GLN A 201 -5.71 -24.69 0.60
C GLN A 201 -7.03 -24.05 0.18
N THR A 202 -7.11 -22.73 0.32
CA THR A 202 -8.33 -21.99 -0.01
C THR A 202 -8.41 -21.76 -1.52
N ASN A 203 -9.62 -21.58 -2.05
CA ASN A 203 -9.80 -21.17 -3.45
C ASN A 203 -9.00 -19.90 -3.75
N ILE A 204 -8.93 -18.98 -2.79
CA ILE A 204 -8.13 -17.75 -2.88
C ILE A 204 -6.65 -18.05 -3.19
N PHE A 205 -6.05 -19.06 -2.56
CA PHE A 205 -4.66 -19.44 -2.82
C PHE A 205 -4.49 -20.06 -4.21
N PHE A 206 -5.40 -20.96 -4.60
CA PHE A 206 -5.33 -21.61 -5.92
C PHE A 206 -5.53 -20.62 -7.07
N GLU A 207 -6.52 -19.73 -6.95
CA GLU A 207 -6.79 -18.68 -7.93
C GLU A 207 -5.60 -17.74 -8.08
N PHE A 208 -4.98 -17.33 -6.96
CA PHE A 208 -3.76 -16.54 -7.00
C PHE A 208 -2.61 -17.29 -7.68
N LYS A 209 -2.42 -18.59 -7.38
CA LYS A 209 -1.36 -19.41 -8.00
C LYS A 209 -1.54 -19.51 -9.52
N GLU A 210 -2.77 -19.68 -9.99
CA GLU A 210 -3.06 -19.72 -11.43
C GLU A 210 -2.83 -18.35 -12.10
N LEU A 211 -3.27 -17.26 -11.46
CA LEU A 211 -2.98 -15.92 -11.94
C LEU A 211 -1.47 -15.64 -11.99
N LEU A 212 -0.71 -16.06 -10.98
CA LEU A 212 0.73 -15.88 -10.94
C LEU A 212 1.44 -16.67 -12.04
N LYS A 213 1.00 -17.91 -12.32
CA LYS A 213 1.50 -18.68 -13.47
C LYS A 213 1.20 -17.97 -14.79
N PHE A 214 0.00 -17.40 -14.91
CA PHE A 214 -0.39 -16.64 -16.09
C PHE A 214 0.44 -15.36 -16.26
N ALA A 215 0.64 -14.60 -15.18
CA ALA A 215 1.50 -13.40 -15.11
C ALA A 215 2.92 -13.67 -15.62
N ASN A 216 3.47 -14.83 -15.25
CA ASN A 216 4.80 -15.29 -15.67
C ASN A 216 4.82 -16.00 -17.04
N SER A 217 3.68 -16.12 -17.72
CA SER A 217 3.62 -16.81 -19.01
C SER A 217 4.11 -15.93 -20.16
N LYS A 218 4.53 -16.57 -21.25
CA LYS A 218 4.88 -15.87 -22.51
C LYS A 218 3.72 -15.05 -23.09
N LYS A 219 2.48 -15.33 -22.69
CA LYS A 219 1.29 -14.62 -23.19
C LYS A 219 1.24 -13.16 -22.72
N LEU A 220 1.80 -12.85 -21.56
CA LEU A 220 1.88 -11.50 -21.00
C LEU A 220 3.21 -10.79 -21.31
N CYS A 221 4.05 -11.38 -22.15
CA CYS A 221 5.12 -10.65 -22.81
C CYS A 221 4.48 -9.80 -23.95
N PRO A 222 4.84 -8.52 -24.11
CA PRO A 222 6.00 -7.82 -23.52
C PRO A 222 5.77 -7.16 -22.15
N GLU A 223 4.54 -7.07 -21.64
CA GLU A 223 4.22 -6.27 -20.45
C GLU A 223 4.93 -6.75 -19.18
N SER A 224 4.93 -8.07 -18.93
CA SER A 224 5.63 -8.66 -17.76
C SER A 224 7.14 -8.40 -17.82
N CYS A 225 7.74 -8.51 -19.01
CA CYS A 225 9.15 -8.20 -19.24
C CYS A 225 9.48 -6.72 -18.98
N GLY A 226 8.60 -5.80 -19.40
CA GLY A 226 8.78 -4.36 -19.15
C GLY A 226 8.78 -4.03 -17.66
N VAL A 227 7.83 -4.60 -16.90
CA VAL A 227 7.78 -4.43 -15.44
C VAL A 227 9.04 -4.98 -14.77
N GLN A 228 9.45 -6.21 -15.08
CA GLN A 228 10.65 -6.81 -14.50
C GLN A 228 11.93 -6.05 -14.86
N TYR A 229 12.03 -5.52 -16.09
CA TYR A 229 13.14 -4.69 -16.52
C TYR A 229 13.25 -3.41 -15.70
N HIS A 230 12.14 -2.70 -15.50
CA HIS A 230 12.15 -1.46 -14.70
C HIS A 230 12.35 -1.71 -13.20
N LEU A 231 11.86 -2.84 -12.66
CA LEU A 231 12.20 -3.27 -11.31
C LEU A 231 13.70 -3.50 -11.15
N ARG A 232 14.33 -4.19 -12.12
CA ARG A 232 15.78 -4.43 -12.11
C ARG A 232 16.56 -3.11 -12.13
N ASN A 233 16.21 -2.17 -13.00
CA ASN A 233 16.86 -0.86 -13.05
C ASN A 233 16.76 -0.13 -11.70
N LEU A 234 15.61 -0.20 -11.02
CA LEU A 234 15.46 0.41 -9.70
C LEU A 234 16.32 -0.28 -8.64
N VAL A 235 16.40 -1.61 -8.65
CA VAL A 235 17.28 -2.37 -7.74
C VAL A 235 18.75 -2.03 -7.97
N ASP A 236 19.17 -1.83 -9.23
CA ASP A 236 20.55 -1.45 -9.55
C ASP A 236 20.93 -0.03 -9.12
N LEU A 237 19.93 0.87 -8.98
CA LEU A 237 20.12 2.20 -8.41
C LEU A 237 20.18 2.20 -6.86
N CYS A 238 19.91 1.05 -6.21
CA CYS A 238 19.96 0.94 -4.76
C CYS A 238 21.37 0.52 -4.28
N PRO A 239 22.03 1.34 -3.44
CA PRO A 239 23.41 1.14 -2.99
C PRO A 239 23.58 -0.04 -2.02
N ASN A 240 22.48 -0.51 -1.41
CA ASN A 240 22.50 -1.63 -0.47
C ASN A 240 22.77 -2.98 -1.15
N PHE A 241 22.68 -3.05 -2.48
CA PHE A 241 22.89 -4.27 -3.25
C PHE A 241 24.17 -4.14 -4.07
N SER A 242 25.30 -4.58 -3.50
CA SER A 242 26.58 -4.66 -4.22
C SER A 242 26.43 -5.51 -5.50
N GLU A 243 27.26 -5.24 -6.51
CA GLU A 243 27.17 -5.83 -7.87
C GLU A 243 27.27 -7.37 -7.94
N HIS A 244 27.48 -8.07 -6.81
CA HIS A 244 27.70 -9.52 -6.75
C HIS A 244 26.75 -10.30 -5.82
N SER A 245 25.64 -9.73 -5.34
CA SER A 245 24.69 -10.51 -4.56
C SER A 245 23.75 -11.35 -5.45
N GLU A 246 23.75 -12.67 -5.25
CA GLU A 246 22.72 -13.60 -5.76
C GLU A 246 21.30 -13.17 -5.35
N GLU A 247 21.19 -12.29 -4.34
CA GLU A 247 19.97 -11.69 -3.82
C GLU A 247 19.27 -10.72 -4.79
N LYS A 248 19.97 -10.16 -5.80
CA LYS A 248 19.39 -9.18 -6.74
C LYS A 248 18.27 -9.78 -7.63
N PRO A 249 18.50 -10.90 -8.36
CA PRO A 249 17.43 -11.58 -9.11
C PRO A 249 16.26 -12.05 -8.24
N GLU A 250 16.55 -12.46 -7.00
CA GLU A 250 15.52 -12.89 -6.04
C GLU A 250 14.62 -11.72 -5.66
N LEU A 251 15.20 -10.56 -5.32
CA LEU A 251 14.44 -9.35 -4.98
C LEU A 251 13.55 -8.86 -6.14
N VAL A 252 14.03 -8.88 -7.37
CA VAL A 252 13.21 -8.50 -8.53
C VAL A 252 12.01 -9.43 -8.69
N THR A 253 12.24 -10.74 -8.51
CA THR A 253 11.18 -11.76 -8.54
C THR A 253 10.18 -11.50 -7.41
N GLU A 254 10.64 -11.29 -6.18
CA GLU A 254 9.79 -11.01 -5.01
C GLU A 254 8.94 -9.76 -5.20
N LEU A 255 9.52 -8.67 -5.71
CA LEU A 255 8.80 -7.43 -5.97
C LEU A 255 7.80 -7.58 -7.11
N TYR A 256 8.13 -8.35 -8.14
CA TYR A 256 7.19 -8.68 -9.20
C TYR A 256 6.01 -9.50 -8.66
N GLU A 257 6.26 -10.57 -7.90
CA GLU A 257 5.21 -11.36 -7.25
C GLU A 257 4.34 -10.50 -6.33
N PHE A 258 4.95 -9.59 -5.56
CA PHE A 258 4.24 -8.64 -4.72
C PHE A 258 3.27 -7.78 -5.53
N LEU A 259 3.68 -7.22 -6.67
CA LEU A 259 2.80 -6.43 -7.52
C LEU A 259 1.61 -7.26 -8.05
N ILE A 260 1.85 -8.50 -8.50
CA ILE A 260 0.79 -9.41 -8.95
C ILE A 260 -0.17 -9.77 -7.80
N HIS A 261 0.38 -9.97 -6.60
CA HIS A 261 -0.39 -10.23 -5.39
C HIS A 261 -1.32 -9.08 -5.04
N GLU A 262 -0.84 -7.85 -5.09
CA GLU A 262 -1.67 -6.66 -4.85
C GLU A 262 -2.76 -6.50 -5.90
N LYS A 263 -2.43 -6.69 -7.20
CA LYS A 263 -3.44 -6.69 -8.27
C LYS A 263 -4.57 -7.69 -8.01
N TYR A 264 -4.21 -8.91 -7.62
CA TYR A 264 -5.18 -9.94 -7.28
C TYR A 264 -6.06 -9.54 -6.10
N SER A 265 -5.45 -9.12 -4.98
CA SER A 265 -6.16 -8.77 -3.75
C SER A 265 -7.12 -7.60 -3.97
N ILE A 266 -6.73 -6.59 -4.74
CA ILE A 266 -7.59 -5.44 -5.06
C ILE A 266 -8.73 -5.86 -5.97
N LYS A 267 -8.48 -6.63 -7.04
CA LYS A 267 -9.54 -7.09 -7.95
C LYS A 267 -10.62 -7.84 -7.18
N LYS A 268 -10.22 -8.70 -6.24
CA LYS A 268 -11.15 -9.42 -5.34
C LYS A 268 -11.87 -8.49 -4.37
N THR A 269 -11.16 -7.58 -3.73
CA THR A 269 -11.72 -6.64 -2.75
C THR A 269 -12.70 -5.67 -3.41
N ASP A 270 -12.33 -5.06 -4.53
CA ASP A 270 -13.16 -4.10 -5.23
C ASP A 270 -14.42 -4.73 -5.81
N LEU A 271 -14.34 -5.99 -6.28
CA LEU A 271 -15.50 -6.77 -6.69
C LEU A 271 -16.45 -7.02 -5.52
N ALA A 272 -15.93 -7.46 -4.38
CA ALA A 272 -16.72 -7.74 -3.18
C ALA A 272 -17.40 -6.49 -2.61
N PHE A 273 -16.74 -5.34 -2.65
CA PHE A 273 -17.23 -4.12 -2.02
C PHE A 273 -17.90 -3.14 -2.99
N GLY A 274 -17.84 -3.41 -4.30
CA GLY A 274 -18.47 -2.60 -5.35
C GLY A 274 -17.91 -1.18 -5.41
N LEU A 275 -16.58 -1.04 -5.29
CA LEU A 275 -15.85 0.22 -5.45
C LEU A 275 -14.58 0.00 -6.29
N PRO A 276 -14.72 -0.17 -7.62
CA PRO A 276 -13.60 -0.44 -8.49
C PRO A 276 -12.60 0.71 -8.53
N CYS A 277 -11.33 0.38 -8.31
CA CYS A 277 -10.17 1.23 -8.55
C CYS A 277 -9.64 1.00 -9.96
N SER A 278 -9.29 2.09 -10.66
CA SER A 278 -8.68 1.97 -11.97
C SER A 278 -7.26 1.41 -11.87
N ASN A 279 -6.82 0.65 -12.88
CA ASN A 279 -5.46 0.13 -12.96
C ASN A 279 -4.40 1.23 -12.89
N ARG A 280 -4.72 2.43 -13.38
CA ARG A 280 -3.90 3.64 -13.19
C ARG A 280 -3.71 4.04 -11.73
N LYS A 281 -4.78 4.07 -10.93
CA LYS A 281 -4.71 4.41 -9.48
C LYS A 281 -3.94 3.32 -8.74
N ILE A 282 -4.21 2.06 -9.08
CA ILE A 282 -3.54 0.89 -8.49
C ILE A 282 -2.03 0.94 -8.79
N SER A 283 -1.64 1.02 -10.07
CA SER A 283 -0.22 1.02 -10.46
C SER A 283 0.55 2.18 -9.80
N GLN A 284 -0.05 3.37 -9.72
CA GLN A 284 0.56 4.52 -9.06
C GLN A 284 0.83 4.30 -7.57
N ASN A 285 -0.06 3.61 -6.87
CA ASN A 285 0.10 3.33 -5.44
C ASN A 285 1.16 2.24 -5.21
N TYR A 286 1.10 1.15 -5.97
CA TYR A 286 1.94 -0.02 -5.69
C TYR A 286 3.36 0.10 -6.21
N VAL A 287 3.61 0.92 -7.23
CA VAL A 287 4.99 1.27 -7.59
C VAL A 287 5.68 2.03 -6.47
N LYS A 288 4.98 2.94 -5.77
CA LYS A 288 5.55 3.65 -4.62
C LYS A 288 5.86 2.67 -3.48
N LEU A 289 4.97 1.72 -3.22
CA LEU A 289 5.19 0.70 -2.18
C LEU A 289 6.35 -0.25 -2.55
N ALA A 290 6.44 -0.68 -3.81
CA ALA A 290 7.56 -1.48 -4.29
C ALA A 290 8.89 -0.71 -4.16
N ALA A 291 8.91 0.57 -4.53
CA ALA A 291 10.08 1.42 -4.36
C ALA A 291 10.47 1.58 -2.87
N LEU A 292 9.50 1.71 -1.96
CA LEU A 292 9.78 1.75 -0.51
C LEU A 292 10.36 0.44 0.02
N LYS A 293 9.94 -0.71 -0.53
CA LYS A 293 10.48 -2.03 -0.19
C LYS A 293 11.95 -2.20 -0.63
N MET A 294 12.37 -1.53 -1.71
CA MET A 294 13.76 -1.54 -2.19
C MET A 294 14.71 -0.70 -1.31
N GLY A 295 14.18 0.29 -0.58
CA GLY A 295 14.93 1.17 0.30
C GLY A 295 14.93 2.65 -0.13
N PRO A 296 15.64 3.53 0.59
CA PRO A 296 15.65 4.96 0.30
C PRO A 296 16.39 5.26 -1.01
N CYS A 297 15.82 6.16 -1.81
CA CYS A 297 16.49 6.72 -2.98
C CYS A 297 17.66 7.61 -2.54
N MET A 298 18.85 7.36 -3.07
CA MET A 298 19.99 8.26 -2.92
C MET A 298 19.71 9.63 -3.56
N GLU A 299 20.18 10.72 -2.94
CA GLU A 299 19.94 12.08 -3.45
C GLU A 299 20.56 12.33 -4.82
N PHE A 300 21.68 11.68 -5.14
CA PHE A 300 22.39 11.85 -6.40
C PHE A 300 21.64 11.26 -7.62
N ASP A 301 20.86 10.19 -7.44
CA ASP A 301 20.11 9.51 -8.51
C ASP A 301 18.62 9.84 -8.57
N LYS A 302 18.16 10.80 -7.75
CA LYS A 302 16.74 11.11 -7.57
C LYS A 302 15.98 11.38 -8.88
N LYS A 303 16.63 11.99 -9.87
CA LYS A 303 16.04 12.27 -11.19
C LYS A 303 15.85 10.99 -12.01
N ILE A 304 16.85 10.11 -12.00
CA ILE A 304 16.83 8.82 -12.72
C ILE A 304 15.83 7.88 -12.04
N TRP A 305 15.88 7.79 -10.72
CA TRP A 305 14.93 7.04 -9.90
C TRP A 305 13.47 7.40 -10.20
N LYS A 306 13.14 8.70 -10.17
CA LYS A 306 11.78 9.17 -10.47
C LYS A 306 11.36 8.84 -11.92
N LYS A 307 12.30 8.87 -12.87
CA LYS A 307 12.03 8.50 -14.26
C LYS A 307 11.72 7.01 -14.39
N GLU A 308 12.47 6.15 -13.71
CA GLU A 308 12.22 4.70 -13.71
C GLU A 308 10.93 4.34 -12.98
N ILE A 309 10.60 4.99 -11.86
CA ILE A 309 9.28 4.85 -11.20
C ILE A 309 8.14 5.16 -12.16
N ASN A 310 8.22 6.25 -12.92
CA ASN A 310 7.17 6.62 -13.87
C ASN A 310 7.06 5.64 -15.04
N ARG A 311 8.17 5.03 -15.47
CA ARG A 311 8.19 3.99 -16.51
C ARG A 311 7.58 2.70 -15.99
N LEU A 312 8.01 2.25 -14.81
CA LEU A 312 7.44 1.11 -14.11
C LEU A 312 5.93 1.28 -13.92
N GLN A 313 5.45 2.46 -13.51
CA GLN A 313 4.01 2.73 -13.37
C GLN A 313 3.25 2.47 -14.67
N LYS A 314 3.76 2.97 -15.81
CA LYS A 314 3.09 2.82 -17.11
C LYS A 314 3.04 1.37 -17.57
N ASP A 315 4.14 0.64 -17.42
CA ASP A 315 4.18 -0.76 -17.85
C ASP A 315 3.39 -1.66 -16.89
N LEU A 316 3.34 -1.31 -15.60
CA LEU A 316 2.49 -1.99 -14.64
C LEU A 316 1.00 -1.76 -14.91
N GLU A 317 0.61 -0.54 -15.30
CA GLU A 317 -0.76 -0.24 -15.72
C GLU A 317 -1.18 -1.12 -16.91
N LYS A 318 -0.35 -1.20 -17.96
CA LYS A 318 -0.61 -2.09 -19.12
C LYS A 318 -0.68 -3.56 -18.73
N LEU A 319 0.22 -4.02 -17.86
CA LEU A 319 0.21 -5.40 -17.39
C LEU A 319 -1.11 -5.70 -16.66
N TYR A 320 -1.58 -4.78 -15.83
CA TYR A 320 -2.85 -4.94 -15.11
C TYR A 320 -4.06 -4.90 -16.04
N ASP A 321 -4.04 -4.06 -17.07
CA ASP A 321 -5.10 -4.04 -18.09
C ASP A 321 -5.18 -5.40 -18.79
N ARG A 322 -4.03 -5.96 -19.22
CA ARG A 322 -3.99 -7.30 -19.84
C ARG A 322 -4.38 -8.45 -18.91
N ILE A 323 -4.17 -8.29 -17.60
CA ILE A 323 -4.65 -9.26 -16.59
C ILE A 323 -6.17 -9.18 -16.43
N ASP A 324 -6.78 -8.02 -16.70
CA ASP A 324 -8.22 -7.83 -16.62
C ASP A 324 -8.99 -8.23 -17.89
N ASP A 325 -8.33 -8.28 -19.04
CA ASP A 325 -8.89 -8.73 -20.32
C ASP A 325 -9.21 -10.25 -20.38
N ILE A 326 -9.19 -10.93 -19.23
CA ILE A 326 -9.42 -12.37 -19.03
C ILE A 326 -10.52 -12.55 -18.00
#